data_AF-A0A3E4KXL8-F1
#
_entry.id   AF-A0A3E4KXL8-F1
#
_cell.length_a   1.000
_cell.length_b   1.000
_cell.length_c   1.000
_cell.angle_alpha   90.00
_cell.angle_beta   90.00
_cell.angle_gamma   90.00
#
_symmetry.space_group_name_H-M   'P 1'
#
loop_
_entity.id
_entity.type
_entity.pdbx_description
1 polymer ?
#
loop_
_entity_poly.entity_id
_entity_poly.type
_entity_poly.pdbx_seq_one_letter_code
_entity_poly.pdbx_strand_id
1 'polypeptide(L)'
;MEQRKIEHITLHLIVFGTIAIIGVLARQTVLHYGWDEFSSYLILVVCTIIMGAIYLNLQMVFRQLLSPTIEKCFRRFECYRNKAVVAENPIEHQESIENTIDPEPIVSESEPEIETTSDTTEEVSTLSLSESNEDMAGLPKEEVPPASISNIPIEVLNQLSEYEISRANAMAEKERASQEKLNKVIAYTKQTLVLYLDETALNRLCEYVTEYYLSDTMPKVEPIKVDSQLKTIDIMHFGWNIGKAFGKPRLQTTTFIKRVFAHTLRDSEISTIERKMSHTESVCKIKLDKKIT
;
A
#
# COMPACT_ATOMS: atom_id res chain seq x y z
N MET A 1 -22.98 -0.42 -2.46
CA MET A 1 -21.78 -1.27 -2.28
C MET A 1 -21.57 -1.67 -0.82
N GLU A 2 -21.79 -0.77 0.13
CA GLU A 2 -21.40 -0.93 1.54
C GLU A 2 -21.93 -2.18 2.25
N GLN A 3 -23.17 -2.60 1.98
CA GLN A 3 -23.76 -3.80 2.60
C GLN A 3 -22.87 -5.05 2.47
N ARG A 4 -22.28 -5.30 1.28
CA ARG A 4 -21.37 -6.45 1.08
C ARG A 4 -20.05 -6.32 1.84
N LYS A 5 -19.60 -5.09 2.14
CA LYS A 5 -18.42 -4.86 2.99
C LYS A 5 -18.75 -5.22 4.44
N ILE A 6 -19.90 -4.76 4.92
CA ILE A 6 -20.41 -5.03 6.28
C ILE A 6 -20.59 -6.54 6.47
N GLU A 7 -21.28 -7.22 5.55
CA GLU A 7 -21.46 -8.68 5.57
C GLU A 7 -20.13 -9.44 5.65
N HIS A 8 -19.12 -9.05 4.86
CA HIS A 8 -17.80 -9.68 4.87
C HIS A 8 -17.03 -9.39 6.17
N ILE A 9 -17.11 -8.17 6.73
CA ILE A 9 -16.51 -7.83 8.02
C ILE A 9 -17.15 -8.62 9.16
N THR A 10 -18.48 -8.65 9.24
CA THR A 10 -19.22 -9.41 10.26
C THR A 10 -18.91 -10.90 10.19
N LEU A 11 -18.79 -11.48 8.98
CA LEU A 11 -18.41 -12.88 8.82
C LEU A 11 -17.01 -13.18 9.40
N HIS A 12 -16.02 -12.32 9.14
CA HIS A 12 -14.67 -12.49 9.71
C HIS A 12 -14.62 -12.29 11.23
N LEU A 13 -15.42 -11.35 11.77
CA LEU A 13 -15.55 -11.17 13.23
C LEU A 13 -16.14 -12.41 13.90
N ILE A 14 -17.17 -13.03 13.31
CA ILE A 14 -17.77 -14.28 13.82
C ILE A 14 -16.75 -15.42 13.79
N VAL A 15 -15.99 -15.60 12.70
CA VAL A 15 -14.95 -16.64 12.59
C VAL A 15 -13.80 -16.41 13.58
N PHE A 16 -13.35 -15.16 13.75
CA PHE A 16 -12.32 -14.84 14.74
C PHE A 16 -12.81 -15.13 16.17
N GLY A 17 -14.08 -14.80 16.46
CA GLY A 17 -14.73 -15.12 17.73
C GLY A 17 -14.78 -16.62 18.02
N THR A 18 -15.15 -17.47 17.05
CA THR A 18 -15.19 -18.92 17.27
C THR A 18 -13.79 -19.53 17.45
N ILE A 19 -12.78 -19.05 16.71
CA ILE A 19 -11.38 -19.46 16.92
C ILE A 19 -10.89 -19.08 18.31
N ALA A 20 -11.22 -17.87 18.79
CA ALA A 20 -10.88 -17.42 20.14
C ALA A 20 -11.56 -18.28 21.23
N ILE A 21 -12.85 -18.59 21.08
CA ILE A 21 -13.59 -19.47 21.99
C ILE A 21 -12.96 -20.87 22.05
N ILE A 22 -12.60 -21.45 20.91
CA ILE A 22 -11.90 -22.75 20.85
C ILE A 22 -10.54 -22.69 21.55
N GLY A 23 -9.78 -21.61 21.38
CA GLY A 23 -8.51 -21.38 22.10
C GLY A 23 -8.68 -21.27 23.62
N VAL A 24 -9.75 -20.61 24.09
CA VAL A 24 -10.07 -20.52 25.52
C VAL A 24 -10.50 -21.87 26.09
N LEU A 25 -11.28 -22.67 25.36
CA LEU A 25 -11.64 -24.03 25.77
C LEU A 25 -10.41 -24.94 25.84
N ALA A 26 -9.47 -24.83 24.88
CA ALA A 26 -8.20 -25.56 24.92
C ALA A 26 -7.31 -25.14 26.11
N ARG A 27 -7.33 -23.85 26.51
CA ARG A 27 -6.69 -23.40 27.75
C ARG A 27 -7.34 -24.02 28.99
N GLN A 28 -8.67 -24.05 29.04
CA GLN A 28 -9.42 -24.59 30.18
C GLN A 28 -9.19 -26.09 30.38
N THR A 29 -9.13 -26.89 29.30
CA THR A 29 -8.82 -28.32 29.41
C THR A 29 -7.38 -28.55 29.89
N VAL A 30 -6.41 -27.78 29.40
CA VAL A 30 -5.00 -27.88 29.82
C VAL A 30 -4.81 -27.50 31.30
N LEU A 31 -5.49 -26.45 31.78
CA LEU A 31 -5.52 -26.12 33.23
C LEU A 31 -6.20 -27.23 34.06
N HIS A 32 -7.28 -27.84 33.55
CA HIS A 32 -7.93 -28.99 34.21
C HIS A 32 -7.01 -30.22 34.30
N TYR A 33 -6.08 -30.40 33.36
CA TYR A 33 -5.03 -31.41 33.44
C TYR A 33 -3.85 -31.04 34.37
N GLY A 34 -3.94 -29.93 35.12
CA GLY A 34 -2.95 -29.53 36.12
C GLY A 34 -1.67 -28.90 35.55
N TRP A 35 -1.72 -28.40 34.31
CA TRP A 35 -0.60 -27.65 33.73
C TRP A 35 -0.52 -26.24 34.31
N ASP A 36 0.68 -25.65 34.29
CA ASP A 36 0.90 -24.30 34.81
C ASP A 36 0.25 -23.20 33.95
N GLU A 37 0.07 -22.02 34.54
CA GLU A 37 -0.61 -20.90 33.90
C GLU A 37 0.14 -20.39 32.65
N PHE A 38 1.47 -20.34 32.66
CA PHE A 38 2.26 -19.89 31.51
C PHE A 38 2.13 -20.86 30.32
N SER A 39 2.28 -22.16 30.56
CA SER A 39 2.04 -23.19 29.54
C SER A 39 0.60 -23.15 29.02
N SER A 40 -0.39 -22.87 29.88
CA SER A 40 -1.79 -22.72 29.44
C SER A 40 -1.99 -21.55 28.45
N TYR A 41 -1.28 -20.43 28.65
CA TYR A 41 -1.28 -19.30 27.72
C TYR A 41 -0.51 -19.61 26.43
N LEU A 42 0.62 -20.32 26.52
CA LEU A 42 1.35 -20.81 25.35
C LEU A 42 0.48 -21.71 24.48
N ILE A 43 -0.29 -22.63 25.09
CA ILE A 43 -1.24 -23.48 24.37
C ILE A 43 -2.33 -22.64 23.68
N LEU A 44 -2.88 -21.61 24.35
CA LEU A 44 -3.89 -20.74 23.73
C LEU A 44 -3.34 -20.04 22.46
N VAL A 45 -2.12 -19.50 22.53
CA VAL A 45 -1.46 -18.85 21.39
C VAL A 45 -1.16 -19.86 20.28
N VAL A 46 -0.62 -21.04 20.61
CA VAL A 46 -0.31 -22.09 19.61
C VAL A 46 -1.58 -22.62 18.94
N CYS A 47 -2.64 -22.92 19.71
CA CYS A 47 -3.92 -23.37 19.16
C CYS A 47 -4.58 -22.31 18.26
N THR A 48 -4.59 -21.03 18.65
CA THR A 48 -5.19 -19.97 17.82
C THR A 48 -4.40 -19.74 16.52
N ILE A 49 -3.06 -19.79 16.56
CA ILE A 49 -2.21 -19.72 15.36
C ILE A 49 -2.47 -20.91 14.42
N ILE A 50 -2.49 -22.15 14.94
CA ILE A 50 -2.73 -23.35 14.14
C ILE A 50 -4.12 -23.33 13.51
N MET A 51 -5.18 -23.03 14.29
CA MET A 51 -6.55 -22.96 13.77
C MET A 51 -6.73 -21.83 12.76
N GLY A 52 -6.10 -20.68 12.96
CA GLY A 52 -6.06 -19.58 11.99
C GLY A 52 -5.36 -19.97 10.68
N ALA A 53 -4.21 -20.65 10.77
CA ALA A 53 -3.50 -21.15 9.60
C ALA A 53 -4.32 -22.20 8.82
N ILE A 54 -4.98 -23.12 9.51
CA ILE A 54 -5.90 -24.10 8.91
C ILE A 54 -7.06 -23.37 8.21
N TYR A 55 -7.70 -22.40 8.88
CA TYR A 55 -8.80 -21.62 8.28
C TYR A 55 -8.37 -20.89 7.00
N LEU A 56 -7.21 -20.23 7.00
CA LEU A 56 -6.70 -19.51 5.82
C LEU A 56 -6.38 -20.46 4.65
N ASN A 57 -5.81 -21.65 4.92
CA ASN A 57 -5.58 -22.68 3.91
C ASN A 57 -6.92 -23.21 3.35
N LEU A 58 -7.89 -23.53 4.20
CA LEU A 58 -9.23 -23.93 3.77
C LEU A 58 -9.91 -22.84 2.95
N GLN A 59 -9.78 -21.56 3.32
CA GLN A 59 -10.35 -20.45 2.56
C GLN A 59 -9.72 -20.32 1.16
N MET A 60 -8.40 -20.55 1.04
CA MET A 60 -7.72 -20.55 -0.25
C MET A 60 -8.18 -21.72 -1.14
N VAL A 61 -8.25 -22.94 -0.58
CA VAL A 61 -8.73 -24.13 -1.30
C VAL A 61 -10.20 -23.99 -1.69
N PHE A 62 -11.06 -23.44 -0.82
CA PHE A 62 -12.47 -23.19 -1.13
C PHE A 62 -12.62 -22.21 -2.31
N ARG A 63 -11.85 -21.12 -2.33
CA ARG A 63 -11.86 -20.17 -3.46
C ARG A 63 -11.40 -20.81 -4.77
N GLN A 64 -10.38 -21.67 -4.74
CA GLN A 64 -9.84 -22.33 -5.93
C GLN A 64 -10.70 -23.49 -6.43
N LEU A 65 -11.18 -24.35 -5.54
CA LEU A 65 -11.89 -25.59 -5.88
C LEU A 65 -13.40 -25.36 -6.03
N LEU A 66 -14.02 -24.68 -5.07
CA LEU A 66 -15.48 -24.58 -5.00
C LEU A 66 -16.04 -23.43 -5.82
N SER A 67 -15.32 -22.35 -6.10
CA SER A 67 -15.78 -21.35 -7.08
C SER A 67 -16.08 -21.96 -8.46
N PRO A 68 -15.12 -22.62 -9.16
CA PRO A 68 -15.39 -23.23 -10.47
C PRO A 68 -16.24 -24.50 -10.39
N THR A 69 -16.24 -25.23 -9.26
CA THR A 69 -17.05 -26.45 -9.12
C THR A 69 -18.51 -26.13 -8.82
N ILE A 70 -18.81 -25.16 -7.95
CA ILE A 70 -20.18 -24.68 -7.70
C ILE A 70 -20.73 -24.02 -8.97
N GLU A 71 -19.95 -23.20 -9.68
CA GLU A 71 -20.37 -22.60 -10.95
C GLU A 71 -20.74 -23.66 -12.01
N LYS A 72 -19.92 -24.72 -12.15
CA LYS A 72 -20.22 -25.86 -13.02
C LYS A 72 -21.38 -26.71 -12.52
N CYS A 73 -21.60 -26.80 -11.20
CA CYS A 73 -22.70 -27.56 -10.61
C CYS A 73 -24.06 -26.84 -10.77
N PHE A 74 -24.12 -25.53 -10.51
CA PHE A 74 -25.30 -24.71 -10.77
C PHE A 74 -25.71 -24.77 -12.24
N ARG A 75 -24.75 -24.61 -13.18
CA ARG A 75 -25.00 -24.81 -14.62
C ARG A 75 -25.46 -26.23 -15.00
N ARG A 76 -25.36 -27.20 -14.10
CA ARG A 76 -25.76 -28.61 -14.32
C ARG A 76 -27.07 -29.00 -13.63
N PHE A 77 -27.51 -28.26 -12.60
CA PHE A 77 -28.66 -28.63 -11.78
C PHE A 77 -29.95 -27.84 -12.08
N GLU A 78 -29.85 -26.60 -12.56
CA GLU A 78 -31.00 -25.73 -12.82
C GLU A 78 -30.79 -24.95 -14.13
N CYS A 79 -31.67 -24.96 -15.15
CA CYS A 79 -33.07 -25.37 -15.29
C CYS A 79 -34.15 -24.45 -14.64
N TYR A 80 -33.77 -23.60 -13.68
CA TYR A 80 -34.69 -22.67 -13.00
C TYR A 80 -34.49 -21.20 -13.38
N ARG A 81 -34.42 -20.89 -14.68
CA ARG A 81 -34.42 -19.50 -15.20
C ARG A 81 -35.75 -19.04 -15.81
N ASN A 82 -36.84 -19.76 -15.54
CA ASN A 82 -38.20 -19.44 -16.01
C ASN A 82 -39.07 -18.81 -14.90
N LYS A 83 -38.61 -17.71 -14.30
CA LYS A 83 -39.46 -16.85 -13.46
C LYS A 83 -39.16 -15.34 -13.55
N ALA A 84 -38.79 -14.89 -14.74
CA ALA A 84 -38.58 -13.48 -15.10
C ALA A 84 -39.25 -13.09 -16.44
N VAL A 85 -40.17 -13.92 -16.95
CA VAL A 85 -40.85 -13.76 -18.25
C VAL A 85 -42.33 -14.19 -18.17
N VAL A 86 -42.94 -14.09 -16.98
CA VAL A 86 -44.38 -14.38 -16.76
C VAL A 86 -44.97 -13.33 -15.82
N ALA A 87 -44.93 -12.08 -16.27
CA ALA A 87 -45.79 -10.97 -15.84
C ALA A 87 -45.81 -9.98 -17.02
N GLU A 88 -47.00 -9.59 -17.47
CA GLU A 88 -47.27 -8.52 -18.45
C GLU A 88 -46.49 -8.56 -19.78
N ASN A 89 -47.00 -9.42 -20.68
CA ASN A 89 -47.00 -9.14 -22.12
C ASN A 89 -48.05 -8.03 -22.43
N PRO A 90 -48.04 -7.40 -23.62
CA PRO A 90 -48.45 -5.99 -23.76
C PRO A 90 -49.71 -5.76 -24.64
N ILE A 91 -49.86 -4.51 -25.11
CA ILE A 91 -50.77 -3.99 -26.17
C ILE A 91 -52.12 -3.45 -25.65
N GLU A 92 -52.30 -2.13 -25.69
CA GLU A 92 -53.13 -1.50 -26.74
C GLU A 92 -52.68 -0.05 -27.03
N HIS A 93 -52.89 0.40 -28.26
CA HIS A 93 -52.66 1.79 -28.68
C HIS A 93 -53.94 2.60 -28.42
N GLN A 94 -53.80 3.85 -27.97
CA GLN A 94 -54.82 4.87 -28.21
C GLN A 94 -54.20 6.21 -28.59
N GLU A 95 -53.80 6.32 -29.85
CA GLU A 95 -53.53 7.58 -30.52
C GLU A 95 -54.79 7.99 -31.29
N SER A 96 -55.46 9.05 -30.85
CA SER A 96 -56.63 9.62 -31.53
C SER A 96 -56.63 11.13 -31.41
N ILE A 97 -56.16 11.80 -32.48
CA ILE A 97 -56.14 13.26 -32.60
C ILE A 97 -57.52 13.74 -33.06
N GLU A 98 -58.12 14.71 -32.37
CA GLU A 98 -59.07 15.62 -33.03
C GLU A 98 -59.04 17.04 -32.41
N ASN A 99 -58.72 18.03 -33.25
CA ASN A 99 -59.12 19.46 -33.29
C ASN A 99 -59.41 20.19 -31.95
N THR A 100 -58.91 21.40 -31.65
CA THR A 100 -58.92 22.62 -32.50
C THR A 100 -58.20 23.81 -31.78
N ILE A 101 -57.86 24.87 -32.52
CA ILE A 101 -57.49 26.25 -32.10
C ILE A 101 -56.00 26.53 -31.75
N ASP A 102 -55.47 27.46 -32.56
CA ASP A 102 -54.21 28.26 -32.52
C ASP A 102 -54.68 29.76 -32.61
N PRO A 103 -53.92 30.87 -32.37
CA PRO A 103 -52.50 31.10 -32.00
C PRO A 103 -52.36 31.78 -30.60
N GLU A 104 -51.40 32.64 -30.16
CA GLU A 104 -50.25 33.41 -30.71
C GLU A 104 -49.13 33.57 -29.61
N PRO A 105 -47.92 34.14 -29.88
CA PRO A 105 -46.70 33.87 -29.09
C PRO A 105 -46.16 35.01 -28.18
N ILE A 106 -45.38 34.63 -27.15
CA ILE A 106 -44.47 35.49 -26.37
C ILE A 106 -43.27 34.61 -25.92
N VAL A 107 -42.09 34.66 -26.54
CA VAL A 107 -40.95 35.57 -26.26
C VAL A 107 -40.50 35.60 -24.78
N SER A 108 -39.35 34.97 -24.48
CA SER A 108 -38.13 35.71 -24.12
C SER A 108 -36.91 34.78 -24.06
N GLU A 109 -35.71 35.37 -24.00
CA GLU A 109 -34.40 34.73 -24.18
C GLU A 109 -33.57 34.64 -22.88
N SER A 110 -32.45 33.93 -22.97
CA SER A 110 -31.17 34.12 -22.25
C SER A 110 -31.12 34.19 -20.69
N GLU A 111 -30.59 33.11 -20.11
CA GLU A 111 -29.29 33.06 -19.39
C GLU A 111 -28.98 33.94 -18.13
N PRO A 112 -27.89 33.64 -17.37
CA PRO A 112 -27.80 33.99 -15.94
C PRO A 112 -26.80 35.10 -15.57
N GLU A 113 -27.00 35.67 -14.38
CA GLU A 113 -26.01 36.46 -13.62
C GLU A 113 -25.89 35.89 -12.20
N ILE A 114 -24.70 35.52 -11.72
CA ILE A 114 -23.75 36.33 -10.94
C ILE A 114 -24.37 37.29 -9.91
N GLU A 115 -23.99 37.14 -8.63
CA GLU A 115 -23.02 38.07 -8.02
C GLU A 115 -22.39 37.52 -6.72
N THR A 116 -21.46 38.29 -6.14
CA THR A 116 -20.67 37.97 -4.93
C THR A 116 -20.82 39.10 -3.91
N THR A 117 -20.82 38.82 -2.59
CA THR A 117 -20.34 39.75 -1.54
C THR A 117 -20.11 39.02 -0.20
N SER A 118 -19.21 39.61 0.59
CA SER A 118 -18.67 39.35 1.95
C SER A 118 -19.73 39.13 3.09
N ASP A 119 -19.39 38.86 4.36
CA ASP A 119 -18.15 39.22 5.09
C ASP A 119 -17.82 38.45 6.40
N THR A 120 -16.50 38.34 6.67
CA THR A 120 -15.74 38.37 7.96
C THR A 120 -16.09 37.52 9.22
N THR A 121 -15.02 37.16 9.96
CA THR A 121 -14.91 36.49 11.29
C THR A 121 -15.25 34.98 11.33
N GLU A 122 -14.57 34.11 12.11
CA GLU A 122 -13.62 34.30 13.23
C GLU A 122 -12.30 33.48 13.14
N GLU A 123 -11.31 33.93 13.93
CA GLU A 123 -10.16 33.24 14.59
C GLU A 123 -9.24 32.23 13.87
N VAL A 124 -7.94 32.37 14.17
CA VAL A 124 -6.83 31.49 13.78
C VAL A 124 -6.62 30.40 14.83
N SER A 125 -6.33 29.16 14.40
CA SER A 125 -5.56 28.21 15.23
C SER A 125 -4.82 27.16 14.39
N THR A 126 -3.55 27.42 14.12
CA THR A 126 -2.57 26.37 13.79
C THR A 126 -2.13 25.67 15.08
N LEU A 127 -2.28 24.35 15.17
CA LEU A 127 -1.73 23.59 16.29
C LEU A 127 -0.76 22.52 15.76
N SER A 128 0.52 22.79 15.94
CA SER A 128 1.63 21.95 15.51
C SER A 128 1.89 20.80 16.47
N LEU A 129 2.43 19.70 15.94
CA LEU A 129 3.06 18.62 16.69
C LEU A 129 4.10 19.20 17.69
N SER A 130 4.08 18.75 18.94
CA SER A 130 5.13 19.03 19.93
C SER A 130 5.54 17.76 20.66
N GLU A 131 6.84 17.49 20.72
CA GLU A 131 7.40 16.31 21.35
C GLU A 131 7.37 16.41 22.89
N SER A 132 7.35 15.25 23.56
CA SER A 132 7.25 15.16 25.01
C SER A 132 8.63 15.21 25.69
N ASN A 133 8.90 16.32 26.38
CA ASN A 133 10.07 16.47 27.25
C ASN A 133 9.62 16.29 28.71
N GLU A 134 9.86 15.12 29.31
CA GLU A 134 9.61 14.93 30.74
C GLU A 134 10.77 15.49 31.57
N ASP A 135 10.49 16.46 32.43
CA ASP A 135 11.45 17.07 33.35
C ASP A 135 11.62 16.19 34.60
N MET A 136 12.86 15.85 34.95
CA MET A 136 13.16 14.90 36.02
C MET A 136 13.55 15.62 37.32
N ALA A 137 12.91 15.23 38.42
CA ALA A 137 13.12 15.82 39.74
C ALA A 137 14.59 15.82 40.17
N GLY A 138 15.08 16.99 40.64
CA GLY A 138 16.49 17.20 41.02
C GLY A 138 16.75 17.26 42.52
N LEU A 139 17.99 16.92 42.91
CA LEU A 139 18.64 17.16 44.22
C LEU A 139 20.08 16.58 44.16
N PRO A 140 21.04 17.06 44.97
CA PRO A 140 21.40 18.43 45.31
C PRO A 140 22.68 18.88 44.54
N LYS A 141 23.18 20.09 44.81
CA LYS A 141 24.57 20.47 44.49
C LYS A 141 25.44 20.27 45.72
N GLU A 142 26.63 19.68 45.56
CA GLU A 142 27.68 19.65 46.57
C GLU A 142 28.98 20.15 45.92
N GLU A 143 29.68 21.08 46.57
CA GLU A 143 30.87 21.76 46.02
C GLU A 143 32.16 21.04 46.44
N VAL A 144 33.09 20.85 45.50
CA VAL A 144 34.45 20.35 45.79
C VAL A 144 35.49 21.25 45.09
N PRO A 145 36.54 21.74 45.78
CA PRO A 145 37.54 22.63 45.20
C PRO A 145 38.46 21.96 44.16
N PRO A 146 39.09 22.73 43.24
CA PRO A 146 39.94 22.18 42.19
C PRO A 146 41.35 21.82 42.69
N ALA A 147 41.77 20.57 42.50
CA ALA A 147 43.16 20.13 42.71
C ALA A 147 43.56 18.97 41.79
N SER A 148 44.86 18.89 41.49
CA SER A 148 45.56 17.71 40.93
C SER A 148 45.22 17.29 39.50
N ILE A 149 45.88 17.90 38.51
CA ILE A 149 46.13 17.27 37.21
C ILE A 149 47.17 16.15 37.40
N SER A 150 46.71 14.97 37.82
CA SER A 150 47.49 13.73 37.85
C SER A 150 46.57 12.52 37.97
N ASN A 151 46.87 11.44 37.24
CA ASN A 151 46.24 10.12 37.39
C ASN A 151 44.72 10.02 37.09
N ILE A 152 44.29 10.50 35.92
CA ILE A 152 43.24 9.76 35.19
C ILE A 152 43.94 8.55 34.54
N PRO A 153 43.56 7.29 34.83
CA PRO A 153 44.18 6.14 34.18
C PRO A 153 43.94 6.16 32.67
N ILE A 154 44.99 5.90 31.87
CA ILE A 154 44.92 5.84 30.40
C ILE A 154 44.35 4.47 29.95
N GLU A 155 43.29 4.06 30.63
CA GLU A 155 42.63 2.75 30.54
C GLU A 155 41.11 2.90 30.36
N VAL A 156 40.58 4.13 30.44
CA VAL A 156 39.19 4.47 30.04
C VAL A 156 39.05 4.63 28.51
N LEU A 157 40.15 4.50 27.76
CA LEU A 157 40.18 4.66 26.29
C LEU A 157 40.35 3.33 25.52
N ASN A 158 40.47 2.20 26.22
CA ASN A 158 40.40 0.84 25.67
C ASN A 158 39.59 0.00 26.67
N GLN A 159 38.61 -0.82 26.32
CA GLN A 159 38.36 -1.48 25.03
C GLN A 159 36.87 -1.40 24.67
N LEU A 160 36.55 -1.21 23.39
CA LEU A 160 35.20 -1.49 22.89
C LEU A 160 34.97 -3.00 23.01
N SER A 161 33.85 -3.46 23.60
CA SER A 161 33.68 -4.89 23.86
C SER A 161 33.56 -5.70 22.57
N GLU A 162 33.93 -6.98 22.59
CA GLU A 162 33.81 -7.89 21.44
C GLU A 162 32.36 -7.94 20.90
N TYR A 163 31.38 -7.81 21.78
CA TYR A 163 29.97 -7.70 21.43
C TYR A 163 29.64 -6.39 20.67
N GLU A 164 30.16 -5.25 21.12
CA GLU A 164 29.96 -3.96 20.46
C GLU A 164 30.70 -3.88 19.12
N ILE A 165 31.92 -4.42 19.04
CA ILE A 165 32.67 -4.60 17.78
C ILE A 165 31.84 -5.45 16.81
N SER A 166 31.33 -6.59 17.26
CA SER A 166 30.49 -7.48 16.44
C SER A 166 29.19 -6.81 15.99
N ARG A 167 28.53 -6.06 16.88
CA ARG A 167 27.32 -5.28 16.56
C ARG A 167 27.63 -4.19 15.53
N ALA A 168 28.72 -3.43 15.70
CA ALA A 168 29.14 -2.39 14.77
C ALA A 168 29.47 -2.96 13.39
N ASN A 169 30.21 -4.08 13.33
CA ASN A 169 30.52 -4.77 12.07
C ASN A 169 29.25 -5.25 11.35
N ALA A 170 28.31 -5.86 12.06
CA ALA A 170 27.04 -6.31 11.48
C ALA A 170 26.16 -5.15 10.96
N MET A 171 26.14 -4.01 11.66
CA MET A 171 25.45 -2.80 11.18
C MET A 171 26.14 -2.23 9.93
N ALA A 172 27.47 -2.12 9.94
CA ALA A 172 28.24 -1.62 8.80
C ALA A 172 28.17 -2.54 7.57
N GLU A 173 28.06 -3.85 7.75
CA GLU A 173 27.84 -4.80 6.66
C GLU A 173 26.43 -4.72 6.07
N LYS A 174 25.40 -4.61 6.93
CA LYS A 174 24.02 -4.36 6.49
C LYS A 174 23.94 -3.06 5.66
N GLU A 175 24.61 -2.00 6.11
CA GLU A 175 24.63 -0.72 5.39
C GLU A 175 25.40 -0.81 4.06
N ARG A 176 26.54 -1.52 4.05
CA ARG A 176 27.29 -1.80 2.81
C ARG A 176 26.44 -2.54 1.78
N ALA A 177 25.69 -3.55 2.19
CA ALA A 177 24.78 -4.29 1.32
C ALA A 177 23.57 -3.45 0.85
N SER A 178 23.07 -2.55 1.71
CA SER A 178 22.05 -1.55 1.36
C SER A 178 22.55 -0.62 0.25
N GLN A 179 23.74 -0.03 0.43
CA GLN A 179 24.35 0.87 -0.54
C GLN A 179 24.76 0.16 -1.84
N GLU A 180 25.22 -1.10 -1.79
CA GLU A 180 25.52 -1.88 -3.00
C GLU A 180 24.24 -2.13 -3.83
N LYS A 181 23.14 -2.50 -3.18
CA LYS A 181 21.83 -2.65 -3.82
C LYS A 181 21.38 -1.33 -4.48
N LEU A 182 21.51 -0.20 -3.78
CA LEU A 182 21.22 1.12 -4.35
C LEU A 182 22.10 1.41 -5.57
N ASN A 183 23.42 1.21 -5.46
CA ASN A 183 24.37 1.44 -6.54
C ASN A 183 24.04 0.62 -7.81
N LYS A 184 23.68 -0.66 -7.65
CA LYS A 184 23.22 -1.53 -8.76
C LYS A 184 21.96 -0.97 -9.43
N VAL A 185 20.98 -0.51 -8.65
CA VAL A 185 19.72 0.04 -9.18
C VAL A 185 19.91 1.41 -9.86
N ILE A 186 20.82 2.25 -9.35
CA ILE A 186 21.20 3.52 -10.00
C ILE A 186 21.98 3.26 -11.30
N ALA A 187 22.90 2.29 -11.32
CA ALA A 187 23.59 1.87 -12.55
C ALA A 187 22.61 1.33 -13.60
N TYR A 188 21.67 0.47 -13.20
CA TYR A 188 20.56 0.00 -14.06
C TYR A 188 19.73 1.17 -14.61
N THR A 189 19.37 2.14 -13.76
CA THR A 189 18.59 3.33 -14.15
C THR A 189 19.31 4.15 -15.21
N LYS A 190 20.60 4.46 -14.98
CA LYS A 190 21.42 5.21 -15.94
C LYS A 190 21.56 4.47 -17.26
N GLN A 191 21.94 3.19 -17.25
CA GLN A 191 22.10 2.38 -18.46
C GLN A 191 20.79 2.21 -19.25
N THR A 192 19.64 2.14 -18.58
CA THR A 192 18.34 1.95 -19.22
C THR A 192 17.81 3.23 -19.88
N LEU A 193 18.09 4.42 -19.29
CA LEU A 193 17.40 5.66 -19.65
C LEU A 193 18.30 6.78 -20.23
N VAL A 194 19.61 6.59 -20.31
CA VAL A 194 20.55 7.56 -20.94
C VAL A 194 20.27 7.87 -22.41
N LEU A 195 19.55 6.99 -23.12
CA LEU A 195 19.13 7.24 -24.52
C LEU A 195 17.73 7.87 -24.65
N TYR A 196 17.05 8.15 -23.53
CA TYR A 196 15.64 8.55 -23.49
C TYR A 196 15.35 9.73 -22.55
N LEU A 197 16.40 10.32 -21.95
CA LEU A 197 16.39 11.47 -21.05
C LEU A 197 17.64 12.33 -21.32
N ASP A 198 17.54 13.64 -21.10
CA ASP A 198 18.72 14.49 -20.95
C ASP A 198 19.44 14.24 -19.62
N GLU A 199 20.66 14.76 -19.48
CA GLU A 199 21.48 14.58 -18.28
C GLU A 199 20.84 15.13 -16.99
N THR A 200 20.11 16.25 -17.08
CA THR A 200 19.46 16.87 -15.91
C THR A 200 18.29 16.01 -15.45
N ALA A 201 17.44 15.57 -16.38
CA ALA A 201 16.34 14.66 -16.10
C ALA A 201 16.82 13.28 -15.61
N LEU A 202 17.91 12.75 -16.16
CA LEU A 202 18.49 11.48 -15.74
C LEU A 202 19.09 11.54 -14.33
N ASN A 203 19.80 12.62 -13.97
CA ASN A 203 20.34 12.80 -12.64
C ASN A 203 19.23 13.00 -11.60
N ARG A 204 18.21 13.83 -11.90
CA ARG A 204 17.01 13.97 -11.07
C ARG A 204 16.24 12.66 -10.87
N LEU A 205 16.18 11.80 -11.90
CA LEU A 205 15.60 10.47 -11.73
C LEU A 205 16.41 9.60 -10.77
N CYS A 206 17.73 9.70 -10.78
CA CYS A 206 18.60 8.99 -9.83
C CYS A 206 18.40 9.47 -8.39
N GLU A 207 18.18 10.78 -8.19
CA GLU A 207 17.80 11.36 -6.90
C GLU A 207 16.45 10.80 -6.43
N TYR A 208 15.41 10.83 -7.29
CA TYR A 208 14.08 10.28 -6.97
C TYR A 208 14.12 8.78 -6.65
N VAL A 209 14.94 7.99 -7.35
CA VAL A 209 15.13 6.56 -7.08
C VAL A 209 15.90 6.32 -5.77
N THR A 210 16.80 7.23 -5.40
CA THR A 210 17.51 7.20 -4.11
C THR A 210 16.57 7.52 -2.95
N GLU A 211 15.80 8.61 -3.04
CA GLU A 211 14.80 8.99 -2.04
C GLU A 211 13.75 7.88 -1.86
N TYR A 212 13.24 7.30 -2.96
CA TYR A 212 12.31 6.17 -2.96
C TYR A 212 12.86 4.89 -2.30
N TYR A 213 14.18 4.68 -2.32
CA TYR A 213 14.80 3.57 -1.60
C TYR A 213 14.89 3.83 -0.11
N LEU A 214 15.54 4.94 0.26
CA LEU A 214 15.89 5.30 1.64
C LEU A 214 14.67 5.68 2.48
N SER A 215 13.61 6.22 1.86
CA SER A 215 12.39 6.66 2.54
C SER A 215 11.22 5.71 2.27
N ASP A 216 10.31 5.57 3.24
CA ASP A 216 9.02 4.89 3.06
C ASP A 216 7.87 5.85 2.70
N THR A 217 8.07 7.15 2.92
CA THR A 217 7.26 8.22 2.33
C THR A 217 7.46 8.27 0.81
N MET A 218 6.51 8.87 0.09
CA MET A 218 6.65 9.05 -1.36
C MET A 218 7.33 10.38 -1.71
N PRO A 219 8.36 10.37 -2.58
CA PRO A 219 9.15 11.54 -2.88
C PRO A 219 8.33 12.68 -3.50
N LYS A 220 8.77 13.92 -3.26
CA LYS A 220 8.19 15.13 -3.85
C LYS A 220 8.76 15.35 -5.26
N VAL A 221 8.18 14.67 -6.24
CA VAL A 221 8.67 14.66 -7.63
C VAL A 221 7.90 15.64 -8.51
N GLU A 222 8.63 16.44 -9.29
CA GLU A 222 8.10 17.06 -10.51
C GLU A 222 8.18 16.01 -11.65
N PRO A 223 7.17 15.92 -12.53
CA PRO A 223 7.16 14.92 -13.61
C PRO A 223 8.35 15.03 -14.58
N ILE A 224 8.90 13.87 -14.93
CA ILE A 224 9.92 13.68 -15.94
C ILE A 224 9.26 13.23 -17.25
N LYS A 225 9.61 13.91 -18.35
CA LYS A 225 9.20 13.54 -19.72
C LYS A 225 10.30 12.70 -20.36
N VAL A 226 9.99 11.43 -20.66
CA VAL A 226 10.85 10.56 -21.49
C VAL A 226 10.64 10.80 -22.98
N ASP A 227 11.61 10.39 -23.78
CA ASP A 227 11.50 10.30 -25.24
C ASP A 227 10.33 9.39 -25.68
N SER A 228 9.68 9.77 -26.79
CA SER A 228 8.46 9.13 -27.30
C SER A 228 8.65 7.70 -27.81
N GLN A 229 9.89 7.25 -27.97
CA GLN A 229 10.20 5.85 -28.26
C GLN A 229 9.87 4.89 -27.11
N LEU A 230 9.84 5.37 -25.86
CA LEU A 230 9.43 4.56 -24.71
C LEU A 230 7.91 4.57 -24.59
N LYS A 231 7.32 3.38 -24.71
CA LYS A 231 5.87 3.20 -24.52
C LYS A 231 5.55 3.10 -23.04
N THR A 232 4.28 3.26 -22.71
CA THR A 232 3.74 3.07 -21.36
C THR A 232 4.25 1.77 -20.71
N ILE A 233 4.26 0.64 -21.47
CA ILE A 233 4.75 -0.66 -20.97
C ILE A 233 6.23 -0.66 -20.58
N ASP A 234 7.08 0.10 -21.28
CA ASP A 234 8.51 0.20 -20.97
C ASP A 234 8.73 0.86 -19.61
N ILE A 235 7.96 1.91 -19.32
CA ILE A 235 7.97 2.60 -18.03
C ILE A 235 7.37 1.73 -16.91
N MET A 236 6.35 0.93 -17.22
CA MET A 236 5.83 -0.05 -16.26
C MET A 236 6.89 -1.12 -15.94
N HIS A 237 7.60 -1.66 -16.94
CA HIS A 237 8.68 -2.64 -16.76
C HIS A 237 9.87 -2.06 -15.99
N PHE A 238 10.29 -0.84 -16.31
CA PHE A 238 11.28 -0.09 -15.53
C PHE A 238 10.86 -0.02 -14.06
N GLY A 239 9.62 0.40 -13.78
CA GLY A 239 9.08 0.45 -12.43
C GLY A 239 9.11 -0.90 -11.71
N TRP A 240 8.67 -1.98 -12.37
CA TRP A 240 8.71 -3.32 -11.77
C TRP A 240 10.14 -3.78 -11.45
N ASN A 241 11.10 -3.49 -12.32
CA ASN A 241 12.52 -3.77 -12.09
C ASN A 241 13.04 -3.05 -10.83
N ILE A 242 12.79 -1.74 -10.70
CA ILE A 242 13.15 -0.95 -9.50
C ILE A 242 12.48 -1.52 -8.24
N GLY A 243 11.15 -1.67 -8.25
CA GLY A 243 10.39 -2.15 -7.10
C GLY A 243 10.77 -3.57 -6.68
N LYS A 244 11.03 -4.47 -7.64
CA LYS A 244 11.47 -5.85 -7.36
C LYS A 244 12.91 -5.90 -6.83
N ALA A 245 13.81 -5.05 -7.31
CA ALA A 245 15.18 -4.98 -6.80
C ALA A 245 15.23 -4.46 -5.36
N PHE A 246 14.50 -3.38 -5.06
CA PHE A 246 14.41 -2.86 -3.70
C PHE A 246 13.62 -3.79 -2.76
N GLY A 247 12.54 -4.42 -3.26
CA GLY A 247 11.61 -5.24 -2.47
C GLY A 247 10.37 -4.47 -1.98
N LYS A 248 10.15 -3.25 -2.48
CA LYS A 248 9.02 -2.38 -2.11
C LYS A 248 7.71 -2.91 -2.76
N PRO A 249 6.52 -2.74 -2.13
CA PRO A 249 5.24 -3.21 -2.68
C PRO A 249 4.90 -2.69 -4.09
N ARG A 250 4.14 -3.49 -4.87
CA ARG A 250 3.75 -3.13 -6.26
C ARG A 250 2.91 -1.84 -6.33
N LEU A 251 1.96 -1.64 -5.41
CA LEU A 251 1.16 -0.42 -5.33
C LEU A 251 1.99 0.83 -5.01
N GLN A 252 2.96 0.72 -4.10
CA GLN A 252 3.89 1.81 -3.76
C GLN A 252 4.80 2.13 -4.97
N THR A 253 5.36 1.09 -5.60
CA THR A 253 6.16 1.18 -6.85
C THR A 253 5.36 1.84 -7.98
N THR A 254 4.10 1.44 -8.14
CA THR A 254 3.16 1.98 -9.13
C THR A 254 2.87 3.46 -8.88
N THR A 255 2.66 3.83 -7.61
CA THR A 255 2.41 5.23 -7.21
C THR A 255 3.63 6.10 -7.49
N PHE A 256 4.84 5.61 -7.17
CA PHE A 256 6.10 6.26 -7.49
C PHE A 256 6.24 6.53 -9.00
N ILE A 257 6.18 5.50 -9.85
CA ILE A 257 6.34 5.70 -11.31
C ILE A 257 5.20 6.51 -11.94
N LYS A 258 3.97 6.41 -11.43
CA LYS A 258 2.82 7.23 -11.90
C LYS A 258 3.01 8.72 -11.61
N ARG A 259 3.70 9.08 -10.52
CA ARG A 259 4.10 10.48 -10.24
C ARG A 259 5.28 10.91 -11.10
N VAL A 260 6.37 10.13 -11.10
CA VAL A 260 7.60 10.45 -11.83
C VAL A 260 7.36 10.57 -13.34
N PHE A 261 6.63 9.63 -13.94
CA PHE A 261 6.37 9.61 -15.39
C PHE A 261 4.91 9.96 -15.71
N ALA A 262 4.35 10.95 -15.01
CA ALA A 262 2.93 11.33 -15.11
C ALA A 262 2.46 11.64 -16.54
N HIS A 263 3.36 12.10 -17.43
CA HIS A 263 3.04 12.33 -18.83
C HIS A 263 2.87 11.03 -19.64
N THR A 264 3.79 10.07 -19.51
CA THR A 264 3.82 8.81 -20.29
C THR A 264 2.88 7.74 -19.74
N LEU A 265 2.55 7.83 -18.44
CA LEU A 265 1.58 6.99 -17.77
C LEU A 265 0.20 7.67 -17.60
N ARG A 266 -0.03 8.85 -18.20
CA ARG A 266 -1.23 9.70 -18.00
C ARG A 266 -2.53 8.89 -18.01
N ASP A 267 -2.76 8.18 -19.11
CA ASP A 267 -4.04 7.52 -19.43
C ASP A 267 -4.13 6.09 -18.86
N SER A 268 -3.13 5.67 -18.08
CA SER A 268 -3.12 4.39 -17.37
C SER A 268 -3.45 4.56 -15.89
N GLU A 269 -4.53 3.92 -15.45
CA GLU A 269 -4.88 3.81 -14.02
C GLU A 269 -3.79 3.09 -13.22
N ILE A 270 -3.69 3.42 -11.92
CA ILE A 270 -2.88 2.69 -10.93
C ILE A 270 -3.20 1.19 -10.96
N SER A 271 -4.49 0.83 -10.98
CA SER A 271 -5.00 -0.55 -11.10
C SER A 271 -4.41 -1.32 -12.31
N THR A 272 -4.21 -0.61 -13.42
CA THR A 272 -3.80 -1.18 -14.69
C THR A 272 -2.28 -1.22 -14.80
N ILE A 273 -1.58 -0.23 -14.25
CA ILE A 273 -0.11 -0.26 -14.11
C ILE A 273 0.30 -1.40 -13.17
N GLU A 274 -0.27 -1.47 -11.96
CA GLU A 274 0.10 -2.49 -10.96
C GLU A 274 -0.08 -3.91 -11.50
N ARG A 275 -1.13 -4.15 -12.28
CA ARG A 275 -1.35 -5.41 -13.00
C ARG A 275 -0.35 -5.60 -14.15
N LYS A 276 -0.28 -4.66 -15.09
CA LYS A 276 0.48 -4.82 -16.36
C LYS A 276 1.99 -4.69 -16.24
N MET A 277 2.53 -4.14 -15.14
CA MET A 277 3.97 -3.90 -14.97
C MET A 277 4.88 -5.14 -14.99
N SER A 278 4.31 -6.35 -15.06
CA SER A 278 5.06 -7.58 -15.28
C SER A 278 4.44 -8.49 -16.38
N HIS A 279 3.76 -7.92 -17.37
CA HIS A 279 3.22 -8.65 -18.54
C HIS A 279 4.25 -8.77 -19.66
N THR A 280 4.66 -10.00 -20.00
CA THR A 280 5.66 -10.28 -21.04
C THR A 280 5.12 -10.30 -22.47
N GLU A 281 3.81 -10.12 -22.66
CA GLU A 281 3.11 -10.29 -23.95
C GLU A 281 3.28 -9.10 -24.92
N SER A 282 3.79 -7.97 -24.44
CA SER A 282 3.92 -6.72 -25.19
C SER A 282 5.35 -6.46 -25.65
N VAL A 283 5.50 -6.04 -26.91
CA VAL A 283 6.80 -5.61 -27.47
C VAL A 283 7.30 -4.37 -26.73
N CYS A 284 8.42 -4.52 -26.05
CA CYS A 284 9.06 -3.53 -25.18
C CYS A 284 10.56 -3.39 -25.52
N LYS A 285 11.08 -2.17 -25.36
CA LYS A 285 12.51 -1.84 -25.31
C LYS A 285 13.08 -2.18 -23.93
N ILE A 286 12.37 -1.82 -22.86
CA ILE A 286 12.77 -2.12 -21.48
C ILE A 286 12.20 -3.48 -21.09
N LYS A 287 13.09 -4.45 -20.87
CA LYS A 287 12.73 -5.83 -20.49
C LYS A 287 12.66 -5.98 -18.97
N LEU A 288 11.87 -6.94 -18.50
CA LEU A 288 11.88 -7.37 -17.11
C LEU A 288 13.21 -8.06 -16.78
N ASP A 289 13.93 -7.55 -15.78
CA ASP A 289 15.18 -8.12 -15.30
C ASP A 289 15.03 -8.57 -13.83
N LYS A 290 15.61 -9.73 -13.53
CA LYS A 290 15.59 -10.38 -12.22
C LYS A 290 16.96 -10.34 -11.53
N LYS A 291 17.98 -9.74 -12.15
CA LYS A 291 19.40 -9.77 -11.73
C LYS A 291 19.94 -8.42 -11.23
N ILE A 292 19.09 -7.44 -10.98
CA ILE A 292 19.50 -6.09 -10.52
C ILE A 292 19.91 -6.09 -9.03
N THR A 293 19.50 -7.11 -8.26
CA THR A 293 20.01 -7.43 -6.90
C THR A 293 21.21 -8.37 -6.97
#